data_AF-A0A1D8UXR0-F1
#
_entry.id   AF-A0A1D8UXR0-F1
#
_cell.length_a   1.000
_cell.length_b   1.000
_cell.length_c   1.000
_cell.angle_alpha   90.00
_cell.angle_beta   90.00
_cell.angle_gamma   90.00
#
_symmetry.space_group_name_H-M   'P 1'
#
loop_
_entity.id
_entity.type
_entity.pdbx_description
1 polymer ?
#
loop_
_entity_poly.entity_id
_entity_poly.type
_entity_poly.pdbx_seq_one_letter_code
_entity_poly.pdbx_strand_id
1 'polypeptide(L)'
;MCACCGLPAPTGGAPWQGDAARRVCEICDLLQTPTRPTIDREAVLIWMPELSQPQVLALAGHAHSVLLEPMFTKPREALGAFWEHLVDALLSDRPLPILPESGLPAVQVLRVLHARAAEAFRRLQSTSPLQIVTAMMMADVSRGDVAKNLQDVLAGLRLLPVGRFYRGADDVYADLLRARHALHARRS
;
A
#
# COMPACT_ATOMS: atom_id res chain seq x y z
N MET A 1 6.52 -8.61 14.37
CA MET A 1 6.61 -7.34 13.62
C MET A 1 6.89 -7.68 12.18
N CYS A 2 6.42 -6.87 11.22
CA CYS A 2 6.71 -7.06 9.81
C CYS A 2 8.20 -6.81 9.53
N ALA A 3 8.88 -7.75 8.87
CA ALA A 3 10.29 -7.65 8.52
C ALA A 3 10.60 -6.62 7.41
N CYS A 4 9.56 -6.04 6.79
CA CYS A 4 9.66 -5.00 5.77
C CYS A 4 9.32 -3.63 6.38
N CYS A 5 8.04 -3.31 6.61
CA CYS A 5 7.61 -1.99 7.09
C CYS A 5 7.65 -1.79 8.61
N GLY A 6 8.05 -2.80 9.39
CA GLY A 6 8.08 -2.72 10.85
C GLY A 6 6.71 -2.78 11.55
N LEU A 7 5.58 -2.60 10.85
CA LEU A 7 4.24 -2.61 11.47
C LEU A 7 3.84 -4.02 12.00
N PRO A 8 2.90 -4.11 12.96
CA PRO A 8 2.37 -5.42 13.39
C PRO A 8 1.68 -6.18 12.24
N ALA A 9 1.89 -7.49 12.19
CA ALA A 9 1.32 -8.41 11.20
C ALA A 9 0.19 -9.24 11.84
N PRO A 10 -1.09 -8.91 11.57
CA PRO A 10 -2.24 -9.47 12.30
C PRO A 10 -2.47 -10.97 12.09
N THR A 11 -2.19 -11.52 10.90
CA THR A 11 -2.41 -12.96 10.61
C THR A 11 -1.15 -13.81 10.75
N GLY A 12 -0.12 -13.30 11.44
CA GLY A 12 1.20 -13.93 11.46
C GLY A 12 2.04 -13.63 10.21
N GLY A 13 1.45 -13.05 9.15
CA GLY A 13 2.17 -12.59 7.96
C GLY A 13 2.60 -13.71 7.01
N ALA A 14 3.19 -13.36 5.87
CA ALA A 14 3.73 -14.29 4.88
C ALA A 14 5.26 -14.44 5.02
N PRO A 15 5.86 -15.59 4.66
CA PRO A 15 7.30 -15.72 4.51
C PRO A 15 7.86 -14.68 3.53
N TRP A 16 9.04 -14.14 3.83
CA TRP A 16 9.65 -13.08 3.02
C TRP A 16 10.80 -13.63 2.18
N GLN A 17 10.70 -13.50 0.86
CA GLN A 17 11.72 -13.91 -0.11
C GLN A 17 12.17 -15.36 0.07
N GLY A 18 11.24 -16.25 0.44
CA GLY A 18 11.52 -17.66 0.71
C GLY A 18 12.12 -17.97 2.09
N ASP A 19 12.38 -16.96 2.92
CA ASP A 19 12.86 -17.13 4.30
C ASP A 19 11.66 -17.26 5.26
N ALA A 20 11.47 -18.45 5.82
CA ALA A 20 10.40 -18.73 6.78
C ALA A 20 10.58 -18.02 8.14
N ALA A 21 11.81 -17.63 8.50
CA ALA A 21 12.10 -16.92 9.75
C ALA A 21 11.70 -15.44 9.65
N ARG A 22 11.73 -14.85 8.46
CA ARG A 22 11.32 -13.46 8.21
C ARG A 22 9.89 -13.41 7.70
N ARG A 23 9.01 -12.76 8.46
CA ARG A 23 7.60 -12.61 8.09
C ARG A 23 7.23 -11.18 7.79
N VAL A 24 6.44 -10.96 6.75
CA VAL A 24 5.90 -9.65 6.36
C VAL A 24 4.39 -9.58 6.53
N CYS A 25 3.85 -8.38 6.79
CA CYS A 25 2.40 -8.19 6.79
C CYS A 25 1.83 -8.33 5.37
N GLU A 26 0.52 -8.51 5.30
CA GLU A 26 -0.27 -8.71 4.09
C GLU A 26 -0.02 -7.62 3.04
N ILE A 27 0.20 -6.38 3.49
CA ILE A 27 0.41 -5.24 2.58
C ILE A 27 1.83 -5.24 2.02
N CYS A 28 2.82 -5.64 2.81
CA CYS A 28 4.20 -5.78 2.32
C CYS A 28 4.34 -7.02 1.42
N ASP A 29 3.51 -8.04 1.63
CA ASP A 29 3.47 -9.24 0.79
C ASP A 29 3.06 -8.92 -0.67
N LEU A 30 2.35 -7.81 -0.92
CA LEU A 30 2.06 -7.33 -2.27
C LEU A 30 3.32 -7.11 -3.13
N LEU A 31 4.47 -6.84 -2.50
CA LEU A 31 5.75 -6.72 -3.20
C LEU A 31 6.24 -8.05 -3.79
N GLN A 32 5.81 -9.19 -3.23
CA GLN A 32 6.15 -10.53 -3.70
C GLN A 32 5.13 -11.06 -4.71
N THR A 33 3.91 -10.51 -4.71
CA THR A 33 2.83 -10.88 -5.62
C THR A 33 2.37 -9.71 -6.50
N PRO A 34 3.27 -9.01 -7.21
CA PRO A 34 2.92 -7.80 -7.95
C PRO A 34 2.04 -8.04 -9.20
N THR A 35 1.81 -9.30 -9.57
CA THR A 35 0.99 -9.72 -10.71
C THR A 35 -0.35 -10.34 -10.30
N ARG A 36 -0.71 -10.29 -9.01
CA ARG A 36 -2.00 -10.83 -8.55
C ARG A 36 -3.18 -10.08 -9.19
N PRO A 37 -4.34 -10.74 -9.44
CA PRO A 37 -5.43 -10.14 -10.22
C PRO A 37 -6.00 -8.83 -9.68
N THR A 38 -5.88 -8.61 -8.37
CA THR A 38 -6.45 -7.44 -7.67
C THR A 38 -5.46 -6.31 -7.46
N ILE A 39 -4.19 -6.46 -7.89
CA ILE A 39 -3.10 -5.55 -7.49
C ILE A 39 -3.38 -4.09 -7.85
N ASP A 40 -3.95 -3.83 -9.02
CA ASP A 40 -4.26 -2.47 -9.50
C ASP A 40 -5.39 -1.79 -8.71
N ARG A 41 -6.16 -2.57 -7.91
CA ARG A 41 -7.14 -2.04 -6.95
C ARG A 41 -6.55 -1.87 -5.54
N GLU A 42 -5.43 -2.52 -5.25
CA GLU A 42 -4.80 -2.59 -3.93
C GLU A 42 -3.62 -1.63 -3.79
N ALA A 43 -2.98 -1.30 -4.91
CA ALA A 43 -1.82 -0.45 -4.95
C ALA A 43 -1.69 0.31 -6.28
N VAL A 44 -0.91 1.38 -6.23
CA VAL A 44 -0.54 2.19 -7.38
C VAL A 44 0.98 2.40 -7.37
N LEU A 45 1.59 2.51 -8.55
CA LEU A 45 2.99 2.88 -8.67
C LEU A 45 3.17 4.40 -8.54
N ILE A 46 4.15 4.80 -7.75
CA ILE A 46 4.55 6.19 -7.57
C ILE A 46 6.04 6.35 -7.85
N TRP A 47 6.46 7.55 -8.26
CA TRP A 47 7.87 7.89 -8.37
C TRP A 47 8.33 8.61 -7.11
N MET A 48 9.14 7.94 -6.29
CA MET A 48 9.59 8.45 -5.00
C MET A 48 11.00 7.93 -4.68
N PRO A 49 12.05 8.48 -5.32
CA PRO A 49 13.43 8.13 -5.01
C PRO A 49 13.84 8.54 -3.59
N GLU A 50 13.19 9.53 -3.01
CA GLU A 50 13.52 10.11 -1.70
C GLU A 50 13.20 9.18 -0.52
N LEU A 51 12.28 8.23 -0.71
CA LEU A 51 11.89 7.25 0.31
C LEU A 51 12.13 5.83 -0.20
N SER A 52 12.60 4.96 0.70
CA SER A 52 12.64 3.53 0.44
C SER A 52 11.23 2.92 0.42
N GLN A 53 11.08 1.76 -0.24
CA GLN A 53 9.82 1.02 -0.27
C GLN A 53 9.26 0.71 1.14
N PRO A 54 10.06 0.25 2.12
CA PRO A 54 9.59 0.09 3.49
C PRO A 54 9.04 1.37 4.14
N GLN A 55 9.69 2.51 3.90
CA GLN A 55 9.23 3.80 4.45
C GLN A 55 7.89 4.23 3.87
N VAL A 56 7.68 4.07 2.55
CA VAL A 56 6.38 4.33 1.91
C VAL A 56 5.30 3.44 2.53
N LEU A 57 5.56 2.14 2.68
CA LEU A 57 4.61 1.19 3.26
C LEU A 57 4.30 1.49 4.73
N ALA A 58 5.30 1.88 5.51
CA ALA A 58 5.13 2.25 6.91
C ALA A 58 4.30 3.54 7.06
N LEU A 59 4.63 4.58 6.29
CA LEU A 59 3.91 5.86 6.31
C LEU A 59 2.44 5.69 5.89
N ALA A 60 2.19 5.04 4.75
CA ALA A 60 0.82 4.78 4.30
C ALA A 60 0.06 3.92 5.31
N GLY A 61 0.68 2.84 5.82
CA GLY A 61 0.07 1.96 6.81
C GLY A 61 -0.27 2.66 8.12
N HIS A 62 0.58 3.58 8.60
CA HIS A 62 0.32 4.38 9.79
C HIS A 62 -0.80 5.40 9.55
N ALA A 63 -0.74 6.16 8.45
CA ALA A 63 -1.77 7.12 8.09
C ALA A 63 -3.15 6.45 7.95
N HIS A 64 -3.24 5.30 7.27
CA HIS A 64 -4.47 4.53 7.18
C HIS A 64 -4.98 4.07 8.56
N SER A 65 -4.09 3.71 9.48
CA SER A 65 -4.47 3.30 10.84
C SER A 65 -5.04 4.47 11.64
N VAL A 66 -4.41 5.65 11.60
CA VAL A 66 -4.87 6.87 12.27
C VAL A 66 -6.27 7.26 11.80
N LEU A 67 -6.52 7.18 10.49
CA LEU A 67 -7.83 7.54 9.92
C LEU A 67 -8.95 6.60 10.34
N LEU A 68 -8.65 5.32 10.55
CA LEU A 68 -9.64 4.30 10.85
C LEU A 68 -9.81 4.02 12.35
N GLU A 69 -8.85 4.44 13.17
CA GLU A 69 -8.82 4.19 14.62
C GLU A 69 -10.12 4.57 15.35
N PRO A 70 -10.73 5.76 15.11
CA PRO A 70 -11.99 6.12 15.76
C PRO A 70 -13.15 5.16 15.48
N MET A 71 -13.06 4.36 14.41
CA MET A 71 -14.10 3.43 13.97
C MET A 71 -13.87 1.98 14.46
N PHE A 72 -12.75 1.68 15.14
CA PHE A 72 -12.46 0.30 15.54
C PHE A 72 -13.45 -0.30 16.54
N THR A 73 -14.18 0.52 17.29
CA THR A 73 -15.24 0.09 18.22
C THR A 73 -16.61 -0.14 17.54
N LYS A 74 -16.76 0.26 16.28
CA LYS A 74 -18.03 0.15 15.53
C LYS A 74 -18.22 -1.26 14.93
N PRO A 75 -19.46 -1.66 14.58
CA PRO A 75 -19.70 -2.90 13.85
C PRO A 75 -18.88 -3.00 12.56
N ARG A 76 -18.63 -4.23 12.10
CA ARG A 76 -17.82 -4.50 10.90
C ARG A 76 -18.40 -3.83 9.65
N GLU A 77 -19.72 -3.85 9.44
CA GLU A 77 -20.31 -3.22 8.25
C GLU A 77 -20.09 -1.70 8.25
N ALA A 78 -20.30 -1.04 9.40
CA ALA A 78 -20.09 0.39 9.55
C ALA A 78 -18.63 0.80 9.35
N LEU A 79 -17.69 -0.02 9.84
CA LEU A 79 -16.26 0.17 9.59
C LEU A 79 -15.94 0.10 8.10
N GLY A 80 -16.41 -0.96 7.43
CA GLY A 80 -16.16 -1.19 6.01
C GLY A 80 -16.72 -0.07 5.13
N ALA A 81 -17.99 0.31 5.34
CA ALA A 81 -18.64 1.36 4.57
C ALA A 81 -17.97 2.73 4.75
N PHE A 82 -17.57 3.08 5.99
CA PHE A 82 -16.82 4.31 6.23
C PHE A 82 -15.46 4.29 5.52
N TRP A 83 -14.74 3.17 5.62
CA TRP A 83 -13.41 3.03 5.03
C TRP A 83 -13.45 3.10 3.50
N GLU A 84 -14.41 2.42 2.88
CA GLU A 84 -14.62 2.46 1.43
C GLU A 84 -14.88 3.89 0.96
N HIS A 85 -15.81 4.60 1.61
CA HIS A 85 -16.12 5.99 1.28
C HIS A 85 -14.90 6.92 1.44
N LEU A 86 -14.13 6.74 2.52
CA LEU A 86 -12.93 7.53 2.78
C LEU A 86 -11.84 7.28 1.73
N VAL A 87 -11.57 6.02 1.38
CA VAL A 87 -10.58 5.66 0.35
C VAL A 87 -10.99 6.25 -0.99
N ASP A 88 -12.27 6.15 -1.37
CA ASP A 88 -12.75 6.73 -2.63
C ASP A 88 -12.60 8.25 -2.67
N ALA A 89 -12.82 8.94 -1.54
CA ALA A 89 -12.60 10.38 -1.42
C ALA A 89 -11.12 10.80 -1.35
N LEU A 90 -10.22 9.89 -0.97
CA LEU A 90 -8.78 10.13 -1.03
C LEU A 90 -8.23 9.99 -2.46
N LEU A 91 -8.77 9.04 -3.22
CA LEU A 91 -8.29 8.68 -4.56
C LEU A 91 -8.99 9.46 -5.68
N SER A 92 -10.26 9.80 -5.50
CA SER A 92 -11.04 10.64 -6.40
C SER A 92 -11.25 11.98 -5.71
N ASP A 93 -11.20 13.11 -6.42
CA ASP A 93 -11.34 14.48 -5.91
C ASP A 93 -12.76 14.79 -5.35
N ARG A 94 -13.27 13.91 -4.50
CA ARG A 94 -14.56 13.98 -3.83
C ARG A 94 -14.37 14.59 -2.44
N PRO A 95 -15.44 15.17 -1.87
CA PRO A 95 -15.41 15.63 -0.50
C PRO A 95 -15.05 14.50 0.46
N LEU A 96 -14.12 14.77 1.38
CA LEU A 96 -13.81 13.84 2.47
C LEU A 96 -14.99 13.76 3.45
N PRO A 97 -15.20 12.60 4.11
CA PRO A 97 -16.10 12.55 5.26
C PRO A 97 -15.60 13.48 6.37
N ILE A 98 -16.47 13.77 7.34
CA ILE A 98 -16.08 14.52 8.53
C ILE A 98 -15.07 13.69 9.32
N LEU A 99 -13.85 14.21 9.44
CA LEU A 99 -12.76 13.60 10.18
C LEU A 99 -12.42 14.45 11.41
N PRO A 100 -11.96 13.84 12.51
CA PRO A 100 -11.36 14.59 13.62
C PRO A 100 -10.09 15.32 13.14
N GLU A 101 -9.74 16.44 13.77
CA GLU A 101 -8.55 17.23 13.42
C GLU A 101 -7.26 16.41 13.44
N SER A 102 -7.18 15.41 14.34
CA SER A 102 -6.06 14.47 14.43
C SER A 102 -5.87 13.62 13.16
N GLY A 103 -6.89 13.47 12.32
CA GLY A 103 -6.84 12.76 11.04
C GLY A 103 -6.30 13.59 9.87
N LEU A 104 -6.29 14.93 9.96
CA LEU A 104 -5.89 15.80 8.86
C LEU A 104 -4.43 15.58 8.40
N PRO A 105 -3.44 15.41 9.29
CA PRO A 105 -2.07 15.09 8.86
C PRO A 105 -1.99 13.77 8.09
N ALA A 106 -2.76 12.75 8.49
CA ALA A 106 -2.79 11.46 7.81
C ALA A 106 -3.37 11.59 6.38
N VAL A 107 -4.44 12.36 6.21
CA VAL A 107 -4.97 12.70 4.87
C VAL A 107 -3.92 13.39 4.01
N GLN A 108 -3.23 14.40 4.56
CA GLN A 108 -2.21 15.16 3.83
C GLN A 108 -1.07 14.25 3.37
N VAL A 109 -0.57 13.38 4.25
CA VAL A 109 0.47 12.40 3.91
C VAL A 109 0.02 11.51 2.75
N LEU A 110 -1.17 10.93 2.82
CA LEU A 110 -1.68 10.04 1.77
C LEU A 110 -1.86 10.78 0.43
N ARG A 111 -2.38 12.01 0.44
CA ARG A 111 -2.52 12.83 -0.76
C ARG A 111 -1.17 13.18 -1.38
N VAL A 112 -0.18 13.56 -0.57
CA VAL A 112 1.18 13.84 -1.04
C VAL A 112 1.82 12.60 -1.65
N LEU A 113 1.70 11.44 -1.01
CA LEU A 113 2.18 10.18 -1.57
C LEU A 113 1.47 9.84 -2.88
N HIS A 114 0.15 9.95 -2.93
CA HIS A 114 -0.64 9.63 -4.12
C HIS A 114 -0.35 10.59 -5.29
N ALA A 115 -0.11 11.87 -5.02
CA ALA A 115 0.26 12.85 -6.06
C ALA A 115 1.54 12.47 -6.82
N ARG A 116 2.41 11.65 -6.22
CA ARG A 116 3.62 11.11 -6.88
C ARG A 116 3.32 10.06 -7.97
N ALA A 117 2.08 9.59 -8.07
CA ALA A 117 1.63 8.75 -9.18
C ALA A 117 1.68 9.49 -10.52
N ALA A 118 1.45 10.82 -10.53
CA ALA A 118 1.54 11.62 -11.75
C ALA A 118 2.94 11.55 -12.38
N GLU A 119 4.00 11.54 -11.56
CA GLU A 119 5.37 11.42 -12.06
C GLU A 119 5.69 10.01 -12.56
N ALA A 120 5.20 8.97 -11.89
CA ALA A 120 5.30 7.60 -12.41
C ALA A 120 4.60 7.48 -13.78
N PHE A 121 3.40 8.04 -13.90
CA PHE A 121 2.66 8.06 -15.17
C PHE A 121 3.43 8.81 -16.26
N ARG A 122 4.00 9.99 -15.99
CA ARG A 122 4.80 10.72 -16.99
C ARG A 122 5.96 9.89 -17.54
N ARG A 123 6.63 9.11 -16.68
CA ARG A 123 7.80 8.30 -17.05
C ARG A 123 7.44 7.00 -17.75
N LEU A 124 6.40 6.33 -17.26
CA LEU A 124 6.09 4.94 -17.62
C LEU A 124 4.80 4.80 -18.43
N GLN A 125 4.06 5.89 -18.63
CA GLN A 125 2.74 5.95 -19.28
C GLN A 125 1.67 5.07 -18.61
N SER A 126 1.96 4.61 -17.38
CA SER A 126 1.05 3.84 -16.55
C SER A 126 1.47 3.93 -15.09
N THR A 127 0.51 3.75 -14.20
CA THR A 127 0.71 3.58 -12.77
C THR A 127 0.25 2.22 -12.27
N SER A 128 -0.23 1.34 -13.17
CA SER A 128 -0.67 -0.02 -12.87
C SER A 128 0.55 -0.89 -12.52
N PRO A 129 0.63 -1.42 -11.28
CA PRO A 129 1.65 -2.42 -10.94
C PRO A 129 1.66 -3.60 -11.91
N LEU A 130 0.48 -4.12 -12.29
CA LEU A 130 0.38 -5.29 -13.16
C LEU A 130 0.99 -5.02 -14.54
N GLN A 131 0.62 -3.90 -15.18
CA GLN A 131 1.10 -3.55 -16.52
C GLN A 131 2.62 -3.35 -16.54
N ILE A 132 3.14 -2.57 -15.58
CA ILE A 132 4.57 -2.24 -15.54
C ILE A 132 5.40 -3.48 -15.22
N VAL A 133 5.00 -4.29 -14.25
CA VAL A 133 5.75 -5.50 -13.90
C VAL A 133 5.71 -6.52 -15.04
N THR A 134 4.57 -6.65 -15.72
CA THR A 134 4.47 -7.50 -16.93
C THR A 134 5.42 -7.01 -18.02
N ALA A 135 5.44 -5.71 -18.31
CA ALA A 135 6.36 -5.12 -19.28
C ALA A 135 7.83 -5.34 -18.89
N MET A 136 8.17 -5.19 -17.61
CA MET A 136 9.52 -5.44 -17.11
C MET A 136 9.95 -6.90 -17.25
N MET A 137 9.05 -7.86 -17.01
CA MET A 137 9.33 -9.28 -17.20
C MET A 137 9.53 -9.66 -18.68
N MET A 138 8.94 -8.90 -19.59
CA MET A 138 9.09 -9.09 -21.04
C MET A 138 10.32 -8.36 -21.62
N ALA A 139 11.00 -7.52 -20.84
CA ALA A 139 12.14 -6.76 -21.30
C ALA A 139 13.35 -7.66 -21.58
N ASP A 140 14.02 -7.44 -22.71
CA ASP A 140 15.25 -8.15 -23.06
C ASP A 140 16.45 -7.59 -22.27
N VAL A 141 16.64 -8.12 -21.06
CA VAL A 141 17.74 -7.73 -20.16
C VAL A 141 19.12 -8.23 -20.62
N SER A 142 19.20 -9.02 -21.70
CA SER A 142 20.51 -9.36 -22.29
C SER A 142 21.18 -8.14 -22.94
N ARG A 143 20.37 -7.13 -23.31
CA ARG A 143 20.84 -5.84 -23.77
C ARG A 143 21.22 -4.93 -22.60
N GLY A 144 22.48 -4.52 -22.55
CA GLY A 144 23.01 -3.72 -21.42
C GLY A 144 22.33 -2.37 -21.22
N ASP A 145 21.86 -1.72 -22.30
CA ASP A 145 21.07 -0.48 -22.23
C ASP A 145 19.71 -0.70 -21.57
N VAL A 146 19.02 -1.79 -21.92
CA VAL A 146 17.74 -2.18 -21.31
C VAL A 146 17.93 -2.51 -19.83
N ALA A 147 18.93 -3.31 -19.49
CA ALA A 147 19.22 -3.68 -18.11
C ALA A 147 19.51 -2.46 -17.22
N LYS A 148 20.30 -1.50 -17.72
CA LYS A 148 20.60 -0.25 -17.03
C LYS A 148 19.34 0.61 -16.84
N ASN A 149 18.55 0.80 -17.90
CA ASN A 149 17.31 1.58 -17.83
C ASN A 149 16.33 0.98 -16.81
N LEU A 150 16.25 -0.35 -16.73
CA LEU A 150 15.41 -1.02 -15.74
C LEU A 150 15.88 -0.74 -14.30
N GLN A 151 17.19 -0.77 -14.05
CA GLN A 151 17.75 -0.40 -12.75
C GLN A 151 17.43 1.05 -12.39
N ASP A 152 17.57 1.98 -13.34
CA ASP A 152 17.26 3.40 -13.13
C ASP A 152 15.77 3.62 -12.81
N VAL A 153 14.87 2.89 -13.47
CA VAL A 153 13.43 2.90 -13.15
C VAL A 153 13.19 2.37 -11.73
N LEU A 154 13.74 1.20 -11.39
CA LEU A 154 13.56 0.58 -10.08
C LEU A 154 14.15 1.43 -8.93
N ALA A 155 15.18 2.24 -9.20
CA ALA A 155 15.75 3.14 -8.22
C ALA A 155 14.75 4.19 -7.71
N GLY A 156 13.85 4.68 -8.58
CA GLY A 156 12.83 5.69 -8.22
C GLY A 156 11.42 5.15 -8.01
N LEU A 157 11.08 3.99 -8.55
CA LEU A 157 9.72 3.46 -8.53
C LEU A 157 9.36 2.81 -7.18
N ARG A 158 8.17 3.10 -6.65
CA ARG A 158 7.65 2.51 -5.41
C ARG A 158 6.20 2.06 -5.58
N LEU A 159 5.82 1.01 -4.87
CA LEU A 159 4.45 0.54 -4.70
C LEU A 159 3.79 1.27 -3.52
N LEU A 160 2.75 2.05 -3.77
CA LEU A 160 1.94 2.71 -2.75
C LEU A 160 0.63 1.92 -2.54
N PRO A 161 0.38 1.34 -1.36
CA PRO A 161 -0.92 0.73 -1.07
C PRO A 161 -1.99 1.82 -0.97
N VAL A 162 -3.16 1.59 -1.59
CA VAL A 162 -4.24 2.59 -1.65
C VAL A 162 -5.31 2.42 -0.57
N GLY A 163 -5.04 1.55 0.41
CA GLY A 163 -5.99 1.26 1.49
C GLY A 163 -7.00 0.17 1.14
N ARG A 164 -6.70 -0.72 0.20
CA ARG A 164 -7.54 -1.86 -0.17
C ARG A 164 -6.72 -3.14 -0.17
N PHE A 165 -7.33 -4.27 0.17
CA PHE A 165 -6.71 -5.59 0.12
C PHE A 165 -7.79 -6.66 -0.01
N TYR A 166 -7.81 -7.34 -1.16
CA TYR A 166 -8.87 -8.26 -1.51
C TYR A 166 -8.51 -9.70 -1.14
N ARG A 167 -9.48 -10.44 -0.62
CA ARG A 167 -9.45 -11.91 -0.51
C ARG A 167 -10.67 -12.46 -1.23
N GLY A 168 -10.48 -12.98 -2.43
CA GLY A 168 -11.61 -13.28 -3.32
C GLY A 168 -12.30 -11.97 -3.74
N ALA A 169 -13.61 -11.88 -3.50
CA ALA A 169 -14.39 -10.68 -3.83
C ALA A 169 -14.35 -9.60 -2.74
N ASP A 170 -13.94 -9.96 -1.52
CA ASP A 170 -14.10 -9.09 -0.34
C ASP A 170 -12.86 -8.23 -0.10
N ASP A 171 -13.04 -6.92 0.07
CA ASP A 171 -12.01 -6.01 0.58
C ASP A 171 -11.93 -6.15 2.11
N VAL A 172 -10.85 -6.76 2.59
CA VAL A 172 -10.63 -7.07 4.01
C VAL A 172 -9.66 -6.07 4.68
N TYR A 173 -9.26 -5.01 3.99
CA TYR A 173 -8.22 -4.09 4.48
C TYR A 173 -8.57 -3.45 5.83
N ALA A 174 -9.81 -3.00 6.01
CA ALA A 174 -10.27 -2.39 7.25
C ALA A 174 -10.18 -3.36 8.45
N ASP A 175 -10.50 -4.64 8.23
CA ASP A 175 -10.37 -5.69 9.25
C ASP A 175 -8.89 -5.94 9.61
N LEU A 176 -8.00 -5.90 8.61
CA LEU A 176 -6.55 -6.02 8.85
C LEU A 176 -6.02 -4.88 9.71
N LEU A 177 -6.48 -3.64 9.49
CA LEU A 177 -6.10 -2.49 10.32
C LEU A 177 -6.63 -2.62 11.75
N ARG A 178 -7.89 -3.02 11.93
CA ARG A 178 -8.47 -3.27 13.26
C ARG A 178 -7.69 -4.33 14.02
N ALA A 179 -7.37 -5.45 13.36
CA ALA A 179 -6.58 -6.53 13.96
C ALA A 179 -5.15 -6.07 14.31
N ARG A 180 -4.52 -5.24 13.47
CA ARG A 180 -3.21 -4.64 13.75
C ARG A 180 -3.24 -3.77 15.00
N HIS A 181 -4.26 -2.92 15.14
CA HIS A 181 -4.42 -2.06 16.32
C HIS A 181 -4.58 -2.88 17.61
N ALA A 182 -5.40 -3.94 17.57
CA ALA A 182 -5.58 -4.84 18.71
C ALA A 182 -4.26 -5.53 19.15
N LEU A 183 -3.35 -5.84 18.22
CA LEU A 183 -2.03 -6.38 18.56
C LEU A 183 -1.10 -5.34 19.19
N HIS A 184 -1.20 -4.08 18.79
CA HIS A 184 -0.42 -3.00 19.36
C HIS A 184 -0.84 -2.73 20.81
N ALA A 185 -2.15 -2.62 21.05
CA ALA A 185 -2.71 -2.37 22.39
C ALA A 185 -2.39 -3.46 23.42
N ARG A 186 -2.14 -4.70 22.99
CA ARG A 186 -1.72 -5.81 23.88
C ARG A 186 -0.24 -5.78 24.29
N ARG A 187 0.56 -4.93 23.63
CA ARG A 187 2.03 -4.85 23.81
C ARG A 187 2.48 -3.57 24.53
N SER A 188 1.57 -2.59 24.66
CA SER A 188 1.71 -1.35 25.43
C SER A 188 1.18 -1.54 26.84
#